data_AF-J1T0X1-F1
#
_entry.id   AF-J1T0X1-F1
#
_cell.length_a   1.000
_cell.length_b   1.000
_cell.length_c   1.000
_cell.angle_alpha   90.00
_cell.angle_beta   90.00
_cell.angle_gamma   90.00
#
_symmetry.space_group_name_H-M   'P 1'
#
loop_
_entity.id
_entity.type
_entity.pdbx_description
1 polymer ?
#
loop_
_entity_poly.entity_id
_entity_poly.type
_entity_poly.pdbx_seq_one_letter_code
_entity_poly.pdbx_strand_id
1 'polypeptide(L)' 'MLRLPDIRHRLVGITGETLGEMFEAYDLAVDALDRFRTQHPREEKLITEYEQLCLEIEREVLVYCADR' A
#
# COMPACT_ATOMS: atom_id res chain seq x y z
N MET A 1 10.69 3.72 0.98
CA MET A 1 9.48 2.95 0.63
C MET A 1 9.69 1.55 1.16
N LEU A 2 8.94 1.18 2.21
CA LEU A 2 8.99 -0.16 2.78
C LEU A 2 8.57 -1.15 1.70
N ARG A 3 9.41 -2.16 1.46
CA ARG A 3 9.05 -3.25 0.55
C ARG A 3 8.14 -4.21 1.32
N LEU A 4 6.86 -3.87 1.38
CA LEU A 4 5.79 -4.73 1.90
C LEU A 4 5.86 -6.23 1.47
N PRO A 5 6.44 -6.65 0.31
CA PRO A 5 6.68 -8.06 0.06
C PRO A 5 7.46 -8.81 1.16
N ASP A 6 8.38 -8.16 1.88
CA ASP A 6 9.09 -8.77 3.02
C ASP A 6 8.15 -9.03 4.21
N ILE A 7 7.14 -8.18 4.39
CA ILE A 7 6.15 -8.29 5.47
C ILE A 7 5.08 -9.32 5.10
N ARG A 8 4.69 -9.38 3.82
CA ARG A 8 3.75 -10.38 3.27
C ARG A 8 4.19 -11.80 3.61
N HIS A 9 5.49 -12.12 3.44
CA HIS A 9 6.03 -13.44 3.76
C HIS A 9 5.96 -13.79 5.26
N ARG A 10 6.04 -12.78 6.15
CA ARG A 10 5.87 -12.96 7.60
C ARG A 10 4.41 -13.06 8.02
N LEU A 11 3.50 -12.46 7.25
CA LEU A 11 2.06 -12.41 7.54
C LEU A 11 1.25 -13.55 6.91
N VAL A 12 1.86 -14.43 6.10
CA VAL A 12 1.22 -15.67 5.57
C VAL A 12 0.66 -16.56 6.71
N GLY A 13 1.16 -16.44 7.94
CA GLY A 13 0.60 -17.13 9.12
C GLY A 13 -0.56 -16.40 9.81
N ILE A 14 -0.80 -15.12 9.50
CA ILE A 14 -1.81 -14.25 10.11
C ILE A 14 -2.89 -14.00 9.04
N THR A 15 -3.63 -15.06 8.71
CA THR A 15 -4.72 -15.01 7.73
C THR A 15 -5.95 -14.35 8.36
N GLY A 16 -5.95 -13.02 8.43
CA GLY A 16 -7.17 -12.24 8.51
C GLY A 16 -7.55 -11.79 7.11
N GLU A 17 -8.77 -12.11 6.66
CA GLU A 17 -9.32 -11.65 5.36
C GLU A 17 -9.10 -10.14 5.17
N THR A 18 -9.34 -9.37 6.23
CA THR A 18 -9.11 -7.92 6.32
C THR A 18 -7.68 -7.49 6.01
N LEU A 19 -6.68 -8.23 6.46
CA LEU A 19 -5.28 -7.90 6.20
C LEU A 19 -4.90 -8.19 4.74
N GLY A 20 -5.49 -9.23 4.15
CA GLY A 20 -5.38 -9.51 2.71
C GLY A 20 -5.96 -8.37 1.88
N GLU A 21 -7.17 -7.91 2.23
CA GLU A 21 -7.83 -6.78 1.55
C GLU A 21 -7.00 -5.49 1.63
N MET A 22 -6.41 -5.18 2.78
CA MET A 22 -5.52 -4.02 2.93
C MET A 22 -4.28 -4.13 2.03
N PHE A 23 -3.72 -5.33 1.88
CA PHE A 23 -2.58 -5.54 0.99
C PHE A 23 -2.95 -5.40 -0.48
N GLU A 24 -4.10 -5.92 -0.89
CA GLU A 24 -4.59 -5.76 -2.26
C GLU A 24 -4.84 -4.28 -2.58
N ALA A 25 -5.43 -3.53 -1.64
CA ALA A 25 -5.64 -2.09 -1.78
C ALA A 25 -4.32 -1.32 -1.90
N TYR A 26 -3.30 -1.68 -1.12
CA TYR A 26 -1.97 -1.08 -1.21
C TYR A 26 -1.30 -1.37 -2.56
N ASP A 27 -1.34 -2.63 -3.02
CA ASP A 27 -0.73 -3.05 -4.28
C ASP A 27 -1.36 -2.27 -5.46
N LEU A 28 -2.69 -2.12 -5.45
CA LEU A 28 -3.42 -1.32 -6.43
C LEU A 28 -3.04 0.17 -6.40
N ALA A 29 -2.88 0.75 -5.21
CA ALA A 29 -2.49 2.15 -5.05
C ALA A 29 -1.07 2.41 -5.55
N VAL A 30 -0.14 1.48 -5.30
CA VAL A 30 1.25 1.57 -5.77
C VAL A 30 1.33 1.40 -7.29
N ASP A 31 0.58 0.45 -7.87
CA ASP A 31 0.51 0.28 -9.32
C ASP A 31 -0.04 1.54 -10.01
N ALA A 32 -1.11 2.13 -9.47
CA ALA A 32 -1.65 3.39 -9.97
C ALA A 32 -0.65 4.55 -9.85
N LEU A 33 0.05 4.66 -8.71
CA LEU A 33 1.10 5.67 -8.50
C LEU A 33 2.24 5.55 -9.51
N ASP A 34 2.69 4.32 -9.80
CA ASP A 34 3.73 4.07 -10.80
C ASP A 34 3.28 4.48 -12.21
N ARG A 35 2.02 4.20 -12.56
CA ARG A 35 1.42 4.68 -13.81
C ARG A 35 1.41 6.20 -13.89
N PHE A 36 1.00 6.91 -12.84
CA PHE A 36 1.02 8.38 -12.85
C PHE A 36 2.44 8.96 -12.93
N ARG A 37 3.44 8.26 -12.36
CA ARG A 37 4.85 8.67 -12.42
C ARG A 37 5.48 8.45 -13.79
N THR A 38 5.05 7.44 -14.52
CA THR A 38 5.52 7.08 -15.87
C THR A 38 4.71 7.76 -16.98
N GLN A 39 3.49 8.24 -16.66
CA GLN A 39 2.64 9.00 -17.57
C GLN A 39 3.20 10.40 -17.85
N HIS A 40 3.06 10.84 -19.10
CA HIS A 40 3.39 12.19 -19.55
C HIS A 40 2.16 12.86 -20.18
N PRO A 41 1.79 14.08 -19.76
CA PRO A 41 2.42 14.89 -18.71
C PRO A 41 2.22 14.29 -17.31
N ARG A 42 3.20 14.49 -16.42
CA ARG A 42 3.12 14.00 -15.04
C ARG A 42 2.05 14.77 -14.28
N GLU A 43 1.10 14.05 -13.71
CA GLU A 43 0.09 14.62 -12.83
C GLU A 43 0.61 14.65 -11.39
N GLU A 44 1.46 15.62 -11.07
CA GLU A 44 2.11 15.75 -9.74
C GLU A 44 1.09 15.77 -8.58
N LYS A 45 -0.12 16.32 -8.82
CA LYS A 45 -1.22 16.27 -7.86
C LYS A 45 -1.65 14.83 -7.56
N LEU A 46 -1.96 14.04 -8.60
CA LEU A 46 -2.36 12.64 -8.43
C LEU A 46 -1.24 11.81 -7.80
N ILE A 47 0.01 12.05 -8.20
CA ILE A 47 1.17 11.40 -7.59
C ILE A 47 1.19 11.67 -6.07
N THR A 48 1.01 12.93 -5.66
CA THR A 48 1.02 13.31 -4.25
C THR A 48 -0.15 12.68 -3.49
N GLU A 49 -1.36 12.68 -4.07
CA GLU A 49 -2.54 12.08 -3.45
C GLU A 49 -2.39 10.57 -3.28
N TYR A 50 -1.86 9.88 -4.29
CA TYR A 50 -1.61 8.44 -4.21
C TYR A 50 -0.44 8.09 -3.28
N GLU A 51 0.57 8.94 -3.16
CA GLU A 51 1.61 8.78 -2.14
C GLU A 51 1.03 8.89 -0.72
N GLN A 52 0.14 9.84 -0.47
CA GLN A 52 -0.56 9.93 0.81
C GLN A 52 -1.44 8.70 1.05
N LEU A 53 -2.19 8.26 0.03
CA LEU A 53 -3.03 7.06 0.12
C LEU A 53 -2.20 5.82 0.50
N CYS A 54 -1.05 5.61 -0.13
CA CYS A 54 -0.16 4.50 0.20
C CYS A 54 0.32 4.55 1.66
N LEU A 55 0.64 5.75 2.17
CA LEU A 55 1.06 5.94 3.56
C LEU A 55 -0.08 5.67 4.56
N GLU A 56 -1.31 6.08 4.23
CA GLU A 56 -2.47 5.82 5.07
C GLU A 56 -2.77 4.31 5.17
N ILE A 57 -2.73 3.59 4.04
CA ILE A 57 -2.90 2.13 4.04
C ILE A 57 -1.78 1.45 4.83
N GLU A 58 -0.53 1.89 4.67
CA GLU A 58 0.61 1.34 5.44
C GLU A 58 0.44 1.56 6.94
N ARG A 59 -0.06 2.73 7.36
CA ARG A 59 -0.39 3.00 8.77
C ARG A 59 -1.49 2.10 9.28
N GLU A 60 -2.54 1.89 8.50
CA GLU A 60 -3.68 1.05 8.87
C GLU A 60 -3.23 -0.41 9.09
N VAL A 61 -2.38 -0.92 8.18
CA VAL A 61 -1.75 -2.25 8.32
C VAL A 61 -0.87 -2.34 9.57
N LEU A 62 -0.05 -1.31 9.85
CA LEU A 62 0.80 -1.28 11.04
C LEU A 62 -0.01 -1.26 12.34
N VAL A 63 -1.08 -0.45 12.40
CA VAL A 63 -1.99 -0.39 13.54
C VAL A 63 -2.67 -1.74 13.74
N TYR A 64 -3.18 -2.34 12.66
CA TYR A 64 -3.82 -3.66 12.71
C TYR A 64 -2.87 -4.76 13.19
N CYS A 65 -1.59 -4.71 12.78
CA CYS A 65 -0.59 -5.66 13.24
C CYS A 65 -0.12 -5.40 14.68
N ALA A 66 -0.17 -4.16 15.17
CA ALA A 66 0.24 -3.80 16.52
C ALA A 66 -0.84 -4.09 17.58
N ASP A 67 -2.11 -4.10 17.19
CA ASP A 67 -3.25 -4.38 18.07
C ASP A 67 -3.48 -5.89 18.34
N ARG A 68 -2.70 -6.77 17.68
CA ARG A 68 -2.90 -8.22 17.68
C ARG A 68 -1.70 -9.00 18.23
#